data_AF-A0A8X7NR01-F1
#
_entry.id   AF-A0A8X7NR01-F1
#
_cell.length_a   1.000
_cell.length_b   1.000
_cell.length_c   1.000
_cell.angle_alpha   90.00
_cell.angle_beta   90.00
_cell.angle_gamma   90.00
#
_symmetry.space_group_name_H-M   'P 1'
#
loop_
_entity.id
_entity.type
_entity.pdbx_description
1 polymer ?
#
loop_
_entity_poly.entity_id
_entity_poly.type
_entity_poly.pdbx_seq_one_letter_code
_entity_poly.pdbx_strand_id
1 'polypeptide(L)'
;MFRTTVRSLINTATKPSRSSLVSYTKLAPSLKLHHRQSIKFYSTKDDKAAADKQNKEKKPGEPQSILNDDMLARAGFEDLESQKDSKQQPKRDNRKTTEDQEQEQEQEFEEEDGSKKSTRRKRRRAQTSKDLKRERYANMFYLSTLIGGALGLGYMSRDWDSEKEQQEMDGKDISNGYTPALMYERMSKRLASLFTFFSEPAFENLLPPPAPEQYRRPLTLVLTLDDLLIHSDWDTKHGWRTAKRPGLDYFLGYLSQYYEIVLFCSNSQMFSEKAVSKLDPYHAYISYALFREGCRYKDGKLIKDLSLLNRDLGKTVMIEVDPDCASLQPENSIVVAKWDGKPDDYLIRLIPFLEYLATQPVKDVRPILNSFTNKFNIVDEFSQREAKLRQQWKKDHPQDKPNAANFLAKMLGMPVSEPKMPLDIIREHGQLQYQHFQKYLQENAAKFLEEEQKLKDEFGKMTLNKLITEGGPNPEEIAKVQQQRAAEEAEKQKQAAAAAK
;
A
#
# COMPACT_ATOMS: atom_id res chain seq x y z
N MET A 1 23.67 23.55 -93.17
CA MET A 1 25.15 23.43 -93.12
C MET A 1 25.54 22.98 -91.72
N PHE A 2 26.47 22.02 -91.58
CA PHE A 2 27.41 21.71 -90.45
C PHE A 2 26.94 21.87 -88.97
N ARG A 3 27.39 21.12 -87.96
CA ARG A 3 28.24 19.91 -87.79
C ARG A 3 27.85 19.35 -86.39
N THR A 4 27.42 18.10 -86.23
CA THR A 4 28.23 16.90 -85.91
C THR A 4 28.95 16.90 -84.54
N THR A 5 28.77 15.82 -83.76
CA THR A 5 29.74 15.16 -82.81
C THR A 5 30.22 15.86 -81.51
N VAL A 6 30.57 15.21 -80.38
CA VAL A 6 30.23 13.87 -79.76
C VAL A 6 30.96 13.69 -78.39
N ARG A 7 30.44 12.82 -77.50
CA ARG A 7 31.11 12.10 -76.35
C ARG A 7 31.77 12.94 -75.21
N SER A 8 31.27 12.85 -73.96
CA SER A 8 31.57 11.84 -72.89
C SER A 8 32.85 12.16 -72.09
N LEU A 9 32.90 12.08 -70.75
CA LEU A 9 32.79 10.83 -69.95
C LEU A 9 32.50 11.06 -68.44
N ILE A 10 31.72 10.14 -67.86
CA ILE A 10 31.91 9.46 -66.55
C ILE A 10 31.61 10.19 -65.21
N ASN A 11 30.62 9.61 -64.50
CA ASN A 11 30.50 9.24 -63.07
C ASN A 11 31.21 10.11 -61.99
N THR A 12 30.66 10.40 -60.82
CA THR A 12 29.47 9.93 -60.07
C THR A 12 28.61 11.15 -59.64
N ALA A 13 27.54 11.12 -58.82
CA ALA A 13 26.94 10.06 -58.00
C ALA A 13 25.40 10.20 -57.87
N THR A 14 24.81 9.30 -57.08
CA THR A 14 23.38 9.11 -56.80
C THR A 14 22.80 10.07 -55.76
N LYS A 15 21.70 10.77 -56.10
CA LYS A 15 20.70 11.24 -55.12
C LYS A 15 19.88 10.04 -54.61
N PRO A 16 19.59 9.93 -53.30
CA PRO A 16 18.42 9.19 -52.82
C PRO A 16 17.18 10.09 -52.88
N SER A 17 16.14 9.66 -53.60
CA SER A 17 14.82 10.28 -53.56
C SER A 17 14.09 9.97 -52.25
N ARG A 18 13.20 10.89 -51.84
CA ARG A 18 12.26 10.75 -50.71
C ARG A 18 11.71 9.32 -50.57
N SER A 19 12.14 8.59 -49.53
CA SER A 19 11.42 7.40 -49.06
C SER A 19 10.28 7.83 -48.15
N SER A 20 9.05 7.58 -48.58
CA SER A 20 7.86 7.74 -47.73
C SER A 20 7.94 6.79 -46.53
N LEU A 21 8.12 7.33 -45.33
CA LEU A 21 7.88 6.60 -44.09
C LEU A 21 6.39 6.24 -44.03
N VAL A 22 6.09 4.95 -44.15
CA VAL A 22 4.73 4.43 -43.99
C VAL A 22 4.41 4.41 -42.49
N SER A 23 3.74 5.44 -42.02
CA SER A 23 3.22 5.50 -40.65
C SER A 23 2.19 4.40 -40.43
N TYR A 24 2.52 3.40 -39.61
CA TYR A 24 1.58 2.40 -39.11
C TYR A 24 0.70 3.00 -37.99
N THR A 25 -0.14 3.96 -38.38
CA THR A 25 -1.20 4.54 -37.52
C THR A 25 -2.54 4.43 -38.26
N LYS A 26 -3.10 3.23 -38.29
CA LYS A 26 -4.51 2.97 -38.60
C LYS A 26 -5.14 2.12 -37.49
N LEU A 27 -5.29 2.74 -36.32
CA LEU A 27 -6.30 2.32 -35.36
C LEU A 27 -7.67 2.86 -35.83
N ALA A 28 -8.72 2.11 -35.51
CA ALA A 28 -10.10 2.37 -35.93
C ALA A 28 -10.67 3.69 -35.32
N PRO A 29 -11.79 4.23 -35.82
CA PRO A 29 -12.15 5.63 -35.61
C PRO A 29 -12.51 5.95 -34.15
N SER A 30 -12.17 7.17 -33.72
CA SER A 30 -12.42 7.64 -32.36
C SER A 30 -13.92 7.67 -32.03
N LEU A 31 -14.37 6.80 -31.13
CA LEU A 31 -15.58 7.04 -30.36
C LEU A 31 -15.30 8.20 -29.39
N LYS A 32 -15.76 9.40 -29.75
CA LYS A 32 -15.65 10.62 -28.95
C LYS A 32 -16.53 10.53 -27.70
N LEU A 33 -16.08 9.82 -26.67
CA LEU A 33 -16.62 9.96 -25.32
C LEU A 33 -16.17 11.32 -24.73
N HIS A 34 -16.96 12.37 -25.00
CA HIS A 34 -16.90 13.61 -24.25
C HIS A 34 -17.46 13.40 -22.85
N HIS A 35 -16.66 12.79 -21.97
CA HIS A 35 -16.93 12.79 -20.54
C HIS A 35 -15.74 13.33 -19.75
N ARG A 36 -15.58 14.65 -19.81
CA ARG A 36 -14.60 15.39 -19.00
C ARG A 36 -15.11 15.51 -17.57
N GLN A 37 -15.21 14.38 -16.85
CA GLN A 37 -15.50 14.38 -15.42
C GLN A 37 -14.31 14.97 -14.66
N SER A 38 -14.35 16.29 -14.46
CA SER A 38 -13.60 16.91 -13.36
C SER A 38 -14.20 16.40 -12.05
N ILE A 39 -13.50 15.50 -11.37
CA ILE A 39 -13.90 15.00 -10.06
C ILE A 39 -13.88 16.19 -9.09
N LYS A 40 -15.07 16.65 -8.68
CA LYS A 40 -15.24 17.58 -7.57
C LYS A 40 -15.48 16.76 -6.31
N PHE A 41 -14.58 16.87 -5.35
CA PHE A 41 -14.85 16.41 -3.99
C PHE A 41 -15.92 17.34 -3.38
N TYR A 42 -17.10 16.80 -3.10
CA TYR A 42 -18.06 17.48 -2.25
C TYR A 42 -17.65 17.25 -0.80
N SER A 43 -17.11 18.29 -0.14
CA SER A 43 -17.06 18.33 1.33
C SER A 43 -18.49 18.33 1.86
N THR A 44 -18.74 17.45 2.81
CA THR A 44 -20.00 17.35 3.55
C THR A 44 -20.23 18.60 4.38
N LYS A 45 -21.49 19.00 4.55
CA LYS A 45 -21.86 20.29 5.17
C LYS A 45 -21.32 20.47 6.60
N ASP A 46 -21.01 19.38 7.28
CA ASP A 46 -20.61 19.36 8.69
C ASP A 46 -19.20 19.92 8.91
N ASP A 47 -18.30 19.86 7.91
CA ASP A 47 -16.94 20.40 8.01
C ASP A 47 -16.93 21.94 8.12
N LYS A 48 -17.94 22.61 7.55
CA LYS A 48 -18.02 24.09 7.56
C LYS A 48 -18.41 24.65 8.93
N ALA A 49 -19.11 23.89 9.76
CA ALA A 49 -19.48 24.31 11.11
C ALA A 49 -18.28 24.37 12.07
N ALA A 50 -17.19 23.66 11.76
CA ALA A 50 -15.94 23.71 12.52
C ALA A 50 -15.05 24.92 12.14
N ALA A 51 -15.02 25.28 10.86
CA ALA A 51 -14.14 26.34 10.35
C ALA A 51 -14.57 27.77 10.76
N ASP A 52 -15.87 28.05 10.81
CA ASP A 52 -16.39 29.40 11.09
C ASP A 52 -16.23 29.87 12.56
N LYS A 53 -15.65 29.05 13.44
CA LYS A 53 -15.36 29.42 14.85
C LYS A 53 -13.93 29.90 15.10
N GLN A 54 -13.05 29.89 14.09
CA GLN A 54 -11.65 30.28 14.23
C GLN A 54 -11.28 31.55 13.44
N ASN A 55 -12.02 32.65 13.66
CA ASN A 55 -11.47 33.98 13.37
C ASN A 55 -12.13 35.11 14.19
N LYS A 56 -11.63 35.33 15.41
CA LYS A 56 -11.71 36.61 16.12
C LYS A 56 -10.39 36.87 16.84
N GLU A 57 -9.76 37.98 16.49
CA GLU A 57 -8.47 38.41 17.04
C GLU A 57 -8.55 38.60 18.56
N LYS A 58 -7.51 38.17 19.28
CA LYS A 58 -7.31 38.50 20.71
C LYS A 58 -6.10 39.41 20.86
N LYS A 59 -6.29 40.54 21.56
CA LYS A 59 -5.20 41.32 22.16
C LYS A 59 -4.55 40.53 23.32
N PRO A 60 -3.28 40.80 23.67
CA PRO A 60 -2.58 40.04 24.69
C PRO A 60 -3.14 40.34 26.10
N GLY A 61 -3.41 39.28 26.84
CA GLY A 61 -3.72 39.27 28.27
C GLY A 61 -3.02 38.07 28.91
N GLU A 62 -2.73 38.16 30.20
CA GLU A 62 -1.85 37.23 30.93
C GLU A 62 -2.27 35.75 30.86
N PRO A 63 -1.30 34.81 30.96
CA PRO A 63 -1.58 33.37 30.86
C PRO A 63 -2.40 32.88 32.06
N GLN A 64 -3.68 32.59 31.82
CA GLN A 64 -4.54 31.92 32.79
C GLN A 64 -4.09 30.47 33.01
N SER A 65 -4.12 30.00 34.26
CA SER A 65 -3.76 28.63 34.62
C SER A 65 -4.76 27.61 34.06
N ILE A 66 -4.27 26.43 33.69
CA ILE A 66 -5.07 25.34 33.09
C ILE A 66 -5.98 24.64 34.13
N LEU A 67 -5.88 25.00 35.40
CA LEU A 67 -6.69 24.49 36.51
C LEU A 67 -7.80 25.49 36.85
N ASN A 68 -9.02 25.20 36.41
CA ASN A 68 -10.23 25.88 36.86
C ASN A 68 -10.72 25.27 38.20
N ASP A 69 -11.37 26.06 39.04
CA ASP A 69 -11.83 25.67 40.38
C ASP A 69 -12.73 24.41 40.38
N ASP A 70 -13.51 24.23 39.31
CA ASP A 70 -14.38 23.06 39.11
C ASP A 70 -13.59 21.72 38.99
N MET A 71 -12.33 21.78 38.55
CA MET A 71 -11.42 20.62 38.55
C MET A 71 -10.73 20.42 39.91
N LEU A 72 -10.55 21.47 40.71
CA LEU A 72 -10.01 21.39 42.07
C LEU A 72 -11.04 20.78 43.05
N ALA A 73 -12.29 21.23 42.96
CA ALA A 73 -13.41 20.65 43.71
C ALA A 73 -13.57 19.14 43.42
N ARG A 74 -13.54 18.75 42.14
CA ARG A 74 -13.65 17.34 41.73
C ARG A 74 -12.45 16.47 42.11
N ALA A 75 -11.31 17.08 42.45
CA ALA A 75 -10.12 16.40 42.98
C ALA A 75 -10.12 16.27 44.52
N GLY A 76 -11.14 16.79 45.22
CA GLY A 76 -11.29 16.68 46.67
C GLY A 76 -10.41 17.64 47.49
N PHE A 77 -10.04 18.78 46.91
CA PHE A 77 -9.55 19.94 47.65
C PHE A 77 -10.70 20.95 47.80
N GLU A 78 -11.33 20.94 48.97
CA GLU A 78 -12.29 21.98 49.39
C GLU A 78 -11.56 22.92 50.35
N ASP A 79 -11.52 24.22 50.04
CA ASP A 79 -11.06 25.24 50.96
C ASP A 79 -12.12 25.48 52.05
N LEU A 80 -11.73 25.31 53.31
CA LEU A 80 -12.58 25.43 54.49
C LEU A 80 -12.83 26.90 54.88
N GLU A 81 -13.38 27.71 53.97
CA GLU A 81 -13.73 29.11 54.29
C GLU A 81 -14.96 29.66 53.54
N SER A 82 -16.05 28.88 53.50
CA SER A 82 -17.36 29.36 53.02
C SER A 82 -18.57 28.79 53.78
N GLN A 83 -18.50 28.76 55.12
CA GLN A 83 -19.70 28.67 55.96
C GLN A 83 -19.97 30.01 56.67
N LYS A 84 -20.69 30.90 55.97
CA LYS A 84 -21.61 31.85 56.59
C LYS A 84 -22.66 32.38 55.59
N ASP A 85 -23.89 32.36 56.06
CA ASP A 85 -25.01 33.25 55.73
C ASP A 85 -25.68 33.14 54.36
N SER A 86 -26.61 32.18 54.29
CA SER A 86 -27.78 32.26 53.43
C SER A 86 -28.79 33.31 53.91
N LYS A 87 -29.14 34.26 53.03
CA LYS A 87 -30.41 35.04 52.96
C LYS A 87 -30.85 35.91 54.17
N GLN A 88 -31.02 37.21 53.89
CA GLN A 88 -32.14 38.12 54.28
C GLN A 88 -32.61 38.10 55.76
N GLN A 89 -32.63 39.20 56.53
CA GLN A 89 -32.80 40.65 56.28
C GLN A 89 -32.22 41.43 57.50
N PRO A 90 -31.82 42.71 57.37
CA PRO A 90 -32.66 43.77 57.95
C PRO A 90 -32.66 45.12 57.19
N LYS A 91 -33.25 46.14 57.82
CA LYS A 91 -33.61 47.47 57.29
C LYS A 91 -32.42 48.45 57.17
N ARG A 92 -32.68 49.51 56.39
CA ARG A 92 -31.99 50.82 56.32
C ARG A 92 -31.40 51.30 57.66
N ASP A 93 -30.19 51.90 57.65
CA ASP A 93 -30.06 53.37 57.76
C ASP A 93 -28.61 53.91 57.53
N ASN A 94 -28.55 55.24 57.37
CA ASN A 94 -27.45 56.09 56.85
C ASN A 94 -26.10 56.11 57.62
N ARG A 95 -24.99 56.24 56.86
CA ARG A 95 -23.87 57.25 56.92
C ARG A 95 -22.55 56.62 56.40
N LYS A 96 -21.93 57.10 55.32
CA LYS A 96 -21.07 58.31 55.10
C LYS A 96 -19.59 58.11 55.49
N THR A 97 -18.70 58.40 54.52
CA THR A 97 -17.29 58.89 54.61
C THR A 97 -16.25 57.99 55.31
N THR A 98 -14.99 57.81 54.88
CA THR A 98 -14.16 58.19 53.70
C THR A 98 -12.90 57.27 53.79
N GLU A 99 -12.31 56.75 52.71
CA GLU A 99 -11.20 57.37 51.94
C GLU A 99 -10.15 58.08 52.80
N ASP A 100 -8.97 57.46 53.01
CA ASP A 100 -7.65 57.92 52.50
C ASP A 100 -6.44 57.30 53.23
N GLN A 101 -5.25 57.49 52.64
CA GLN A 101 -3.88 57.18 53.11
C GLN A 101 -3.42 55.72 52.81
N GLU A 102 -2.80 55.45 51.65
CA GLU A 102 -1.39 55.77 51.26
C GLU A 102 -0.40 54.99 52.16
N GLN A 103 0.30 53.95 51.67
CA GLN A 103 1.49 54.00 50.81
C GLN A 103 2.52 55.06 51.22
N GLU A 104 3.77 54.61 51.39
CA GLU A 104 4.98 55.40 51.68
C GLU A 104 5.11 55.95 53.12
N GLN A 105 5.55 55.08 54.03
CA GLN A 105 6.60 55.46 54.98
C GLN A 105 7.78 54.48 54.90
N GLU A 106 8.94 55.09 54.68
CA GLU A 106 10.21 54.50 54.35
C GLU A 106 10.87 53.73 55.50
N GLN A 107 11.79 52.84 55.13
CA GLN A 107 13.16 52.75 55.64
C GLN A 107 13.42 53.28 57.07
N GLU A 108 13.27 52.42 58.07
CA GLU A 108 14.13 52.43 59.27
C GLU A 108 14.07 51.03 59.95
N PHE A 109 15.05 50.71 60.80
CA PHE A 109 15.30 49.39 61.43
C PHE A 109 15.96 48.28 60.58
N GLU A 110 17.18 48.55 60.12
CA GLU A 110 18.29 47.60 60.36
C GLU A 110 19.15 48.15 61.51
N GLU A 111 19.82 47.25 62.28
CA GLU A 111 20.52 47.51 63.57
C GLU A 111 19.57 47.82 64.76
N GLU A 112 19.63 47.24 65.96
CA GLU A 112 20.40 46.14 66.60
C GLU A 112 19.38 45.06 67.12
N ASP A 113 19.70 43.80 67.42
CA ASP A 113 20.58 43.29 68.49
C ASP A 113 20.93 41.80 68.23
N GLY A 114 22.03 41.34 68.82
CA GLY A 114 22.73 40.13 68.41
C GLY A 114 22.43 38.85 69.21
N SER A 115 23.20 37.82 68.84
CA SER A 115 23.37 36.54 69.56
C SER A 115 22.21 35.52 69.52
N LYS A 116 22.22 34.67 68.47
CA LYS A 116 22.40 33.21 68.63
C LYS A 116 22.61 32.52 67.28
N LYS A 117 23.80 31.94 67.08
CA LYS A 117 24.03 30.91 66.05
C LYS A 117 23.19 29.68 66.40
N SER A 118 21.97 29.60 65.87
CA SER A 118 21.16 28.39 65.87
C SER A 118 21.14 27.79 64.47
N THR A 119 21.35 26.48 64.38
CA THR A 119 21.43 25.75 63.11
C THR A 119 20.15 25.93 62.29
N ARG A 120 20.26 26.42 61.05
CA ARG A 120 19.14 26.54 60.11
C ARG A 120 18.72 25.17 59.58
N ARG A 121 18.24 24.31 60.49
CA ARG A 121 17.59 23.02 60.19
C ARG A 121 16.45 23.33 59.22
N LYS A 122 16.53 22.82 57.98
CA LYS A 122 15.44 22.94 56.99
C LYS A 122 14.13 22.54 57.69
N ARG A 123 13.20 23.49 57.85
CA ARG A 123 11.84 23.19 58.35
C ARG A 123 11.26 22.14 57.41
N ARG A 124 11.12 20.90 57.87
CA ARG A 124 10.37 19.87 57.15
C ARG A 124 8.96 20.42 56.96
N ARG A 125 8.44 20.41 55.73
CA ARG A 125 7.01 20.66 55.48
C ARG A 125 6.21 19.77 56.41
N ALA A 126 5.19 20.31 57.08
CA ALA A 126 4.28 19.52 57.87
C ALA A 126 3.48 18.62 56.92
N GLN A 127 3.88 17.36 56.78
CA GLN A 127 3.18 16.38 55.96
C GLN A 127 1.94 15.89 56.72
N THR A 128 0.79 15.84 56.04
CA THR A 128 -0.45 15.34 56.63
C THR A 128 -0.35 13.82 56.82
N SER A 129 -1.10 13.26 57.76
CA SER A 129 -1.19 11.80 57.94
C SER A 129 -1.68 11.05 56.69
N LYS A 130 -2.45 11.73 55.82
CA LYS A 130 -2.84 11.23 54.48
C LYS A 130 -1.66 11.22 53.50
N ASP A 131 -0.81 12.23 53.51
CA ASP A 131 0.37 12.34 52.64
C ASP A 131 1.42 11.30 53.01
N LEU A 132 1.69 11.12 54.30
CA LEU A 132 2.58 10.05 54.80
C LEU A 132 2.09 8.64 54.42
N LYS A 133 0.76 8.42 54.31
CA LYS A 133 0.21 7.17 53.78
C LYS A 133 0.43 7.06 52.27
N ARG A 134 0.15 8.12 51.51
CA ARG A 134 0.41 8.17 50.05
C ARG A 134 1.88 7.92 49.72
N GLU A 135 2.81 8.54 50.44
CA GLU A 135 4.25 8.34 50.29
C GLU A 135 4.68 6.90 50.63
N ARG A 136 4.10 6.27 51.67
CA ARG A 136 4.35 4.85 51.95
C ARG A 136 3.86 3.93 50.83
N TYR A 137 2.66 4.15 50.30
CA TYR A 137 2.16 3.37 49.17
C TYR A 137 2.95 3.62 47.88
N ALA A 138 3.37 4.86 47.61
CA ALA A 138 4.23 5.20 46.48
C ALA A 138 5.61 4.55 46.60
N ASN A 139 6.26 4.61 47.77
CA ASN A 139 7.55 3.97 48.02
C ASN A 139 7.44 2.44 47.92
N MET A 140 6.34 1.85 48.42
CA MET A 140 6.07 0.42 48.27
C MET A 140 5.85 0.02 46.80
N PHE A 141 5.16 0.86 46.02
CA PHE A 141 4.97 0.68 44.58
C PHE A 141 6.29 0.80 43.80
N TYR A 142 7.12 1.81 44.07
CA TYR A 142 8.43 1.93 43.44
C TYR A 142 9.36 0.77 43.80
N LEU A 143 9.33 0.31 45.06
CA LEU A 143 10.09 -0.86 45.50
C LEU A 143 9.61 -2.15 44.81
N SER A 144 8.29 -2.37 44.70
CA SER A 144 7.74 -3.54 44.00
C SER A 144 8.04 -3.49 42.49
N THR A 145 8.00 -2.31 41.88
CA THR A 145 8.38 -2.08 40.48
C THR A 145 9.87 -2.36 40.24
N LEU A 146 10.74 -1.93 41.16
CA LEU A 146 12.18 -2.18 41.08
C LEU A 146 12.50 -3.68 41.23
N ILE A 147 11.90 -4.35 42.22
CA ILE A 147 12.05 -5.80 42.42
C ILE A 147 11.51 -6.58 41.21
N GLY A 148 10.31 -6.25 40.73
CA GLY A 148 9.71 -6.88 39.55
C GLY A 148 10.54 -6.65 38.28
N GLY A 149 11.08 -5.45 38.09
CA GLY A 149 12.00 -5.14 37.00
C GLY A 149 13.31 -5.93 37.07
N ALA A 150 13.92 -6.06 38.25
CA ALA A 150 15.15 -6.84 38.43
C ALA A 150 14.92 -8.33 38.16
N LEU A 151 13.80 -8.89 38.63
CA LEU A 151 13.40 -10.27 38.34
C LEU A 151 13.09 -10.46 36.84
N GLY A 152 12.42 -9.50 36.20
CA GLY A 152 12.14 -9.52 34.76
C GLY A 152 13.40 -9.48 33.90
N LEU A 153 14.37 -8.62 34.23
CA LEU A 153 15.67 -8.58 33.55
C LEU A 153 16.48 -9.87 33.77
N GLY A 154 16.47 -10.40 35.01
CA GLY A 154 17.06 -11.70 35.33
C GLY A 154 16.45 -12.81 34.46
N TYR A 155 15.12 -12.86 34.35
CA TYR A 155 14.41 -13.79 33.46
C TYR A 155 14.78 -13.58 31.99
N MET A 156 14.88 -12.36 31.48
CA MET A 156 15.31 -12.12 30.09
C MET A 156 16.77 -12.53 29.80
N SER A 157 17.63 -12.56 30.83
CA SER A 157 19.04 -12.98 30.71
C SER A 157 19.29 -14.50 30.75
N ARG A 158 18.24 -15.30 31.01
CA ARG A 158 18.30 -16.77 31.10
C ARG A 158 18.84 -17.42 29.82
N ASP A 159 19.23 -18.68 29.88
CA ASP A 159 19.65 -19.46 28.72
C ASP A 159 18.47 -19.73 27.75
N TRP A 160 18.73 -20.24 26.54
CA TRP A 160 17.70 -20.65 25.60
C TRP A 160 17.10 -22.01 26.02
N ASP A 161 15.77 -22.15 26.02
CA ASP A 161 15.08 -23.41 26.36
C ASP A 161 15.13 -24.43 25.22
N SER A 162 15.20 -23.95 23.98
CA SER A 162 15.09 -24.77 22.78
C SER A 162 15.83 -24.15 21.61
N GLU A 163 16.36 -25.01 20.73
CA GLU A 163 16.90 -24.60 19.43
C GLU A 163 15.88 -23.81 18.59
N LYS A 164 14.58 -24.00 18.80
CA LYS A 164 13.52 -23.19 18.16
C LYS A 164 13.50 -21.75 18.64
N GLU A 165 13.51 -21.52 19.97
CA GLU A 165 13.62 -20.17 20.55
C GLU A 165 14.88 -19.46 20.03
N GLN A 166 16.00 -20.19 19.94
CA GLN A 166 17.25 -19.64 19.42
C GLN A 166 17.19 -19.31 17.91
N GLN A 167 16.38 -20.02 17.12
CA GLN A 167 16.17 -19.74 15.70
C GLN A 167 15.20 -18.58 15.45
N GLU A 168 14.06 -18.57 16.16
CA GLU A 168 13.04 -17.51 16.09
C GLU A 168 13.61 -16.14 16.50
N MET A 169 14.52 -16.13 17.47
CA MET A 169 15.10 -14.90 18.05
C MET A 169 16.40 -14.47 17.35
N ASP A 170 16.75 -15.08 16.21
CA ASP A 170 17.97 -14.84 15.44
C ASP A 170 19.23 -14.87 16.34
N GLY A 171 19.32 -15.90 17.19
CA GLY A 171 20.32 -16.06 18.25
C GLY A 171 21.28 -17.22 18.05
N LYS A 172 21.40 -17.75 16.83
CA LYS A 172 22.21 -18.94 16.48
C LYS A 172 23.67 -18.83 16.91
N ASP A 173 24.22 -17.61 16.89
CA ASP A 173 25.61 -17.34 17.25
C ASP A 173 25.84 -17.18 18.77
N ILE A 174 24.77 -17.12 19.58
CA ILE A 174 24.82 -16.83 21.01
C ILE A 174 24.66 -18.13 21.81
N SER A 175 25.75 -18.63 22.39
CA SER A 175 25.75 -19.82 23.24
C SER A 175 25.07 -19.60 24.60
N ASN A 176 24.55 -20.68 25.19
CA ASN A 176 24.12 -20.72 26.60
C ASN A 176 25.32 -20.53 27.55
N GLY A 177 25.07 -19.92 28.71
CA GLY A 177 26.08 -19.64 29.73
C GLY A 177 25.89 -18.28 30.42
N TYR A 178 26.39 -18.20 31.66
CA TYR A 178 26.23 -17.05 32.57
C TYR A 178 27.34 -16.00 32.47
N THR A 179 28.02 -15.91 31.33
CA THR A 179 29.01 -14.86 31.06
C THR A 179 28.29 -13.52 30.86
N PRO A 180 28.69 -12.41 31.51
CA PRO A 180 27.93 -11.15 31.44
C PRO A 180 27.65 -10.62 30.03
N ALA A 181 28.57 -10.83 29.07
CA ALA A 181 28.36 -10.49 27.67
C ALA A 181 27.24 -11.32 27.02
N LEU A 182 27.30 -12.65 27.12
CA LEU A 182 26.26 -13.55 26.58
C LEU A 182 24.88 -13.30 27.23
N MET A 183 24.87 -13.05 28.54
CA MET A 183 23.64 -12.67 29.26
C MET A 183 23.04 -11.37 28.74
N TYR A 184 23.87 -10.37 28.45
CA TYR A 184 23.44 -9.10 27.86
C TYR A 184 22.94 -9.27 26.42
N GLU A 185 23.62 -10.07 25.59
CA GLU A 185 23.21 -10.34 24.21
C GLU A 185 21.84 -11.04 24.16
N ARG A 186 21.65 -12.11 24.94
CA ARG A 186 20.33 -12.78 25.04
C ARG A 186 19.25 -11.85 25.56
N MET A 187 19.53 -11.07 26.60
CA MET A 187 18.61 -10.05 27.11
C MET A 187 18.26 -9.00 26.05
N SER A 188 19.22 -8.51 25.26
CA SER A 188 18.99 -7.53 24.20
C SER A 188 18.13 -8.10 23.07
N LYS A 189 18.33 -9.36 22.67
CA LYS A 189 17.52 -10.04 21.66
C LYS A 189 16.09 -10.26 22.16
N ARG A 190 15.90 -10.68 23.42
CA ARG A 190 14.56 -10.80 24.06
C ARG A 190 13.87 -9.45 24.30
N LEU A 191 14.63 -8.37 24.52
CA LEU A 191 14.05 -7.03 24.63
C LEU A 191 13.68 -6.47 23.26
N ALA A 192 14.48 -6.75 22.22
CA ALA A 192 14.18 -6.39 20.84
C ALA A 192 12.96 -7.15 20.29
N SER A 193 12.76 -8.42 20.66
CA SER A 193 11.59 -9.20 20.24
C SER A 193 10.26 -8.68 20.81
N LEU A 194 10.27 -7.94 21.93
CA LEU A 194 9.07 -7.22 22.37
C LEU A 194 8.66 -6.10 21.42
N PHE A 195 9.56 -5.68 20.52
CA PHE A 195 9.31 -4.69 19.47
C PHE A 195 9.23 -5.29 18.06
N THR A 196 9.49 -6.59 17.84
CA THR A 196 9.34 -7.20 16.49
C THR A 196 7.89 -7.20 16.02
N PHE A 197 6.91 -7.22 16.93
CA PHE A 197 5.49 -7.02 16.61
C PHE A 197 5.21 -5.71 15.83
N PHE A 198 6.05 -4.68 15.96
CA PHE A 198 5.92 -3.43 15.18
C PHE A 198 6.71 -3.43 13.86
N SER A 199 7.47 -4.48 13.58
CA SER A 199 8.47 -4.55 12.50
C SER A 199 8.20 -5.70 11.51
N GLU A 200 7.61 -6.79 11.99
CA GLU A 200 7.24 -7.97 11.21
C GLU A 200 5.73 -7.94 10.89
N PRO A 201 5.30 -8.42 9.71
CA PRO A 201 3.89 -8.48 9.35
C PRO A 201 3.15 -9.48 10.24
N ALA A 202 1.88 -9.20 10.51
CA ALA A 202 1.05 -9.96 11.45
C ALA A 202 0.75 -11.43 11.05
N PHE A 203 1.19 -11.87 9.86
CA PHE A 203 0.93 -13.21 9.31
C PHE A 203 2.18 -13.80 8.66
N GLU A 204 2.45 -15.09 8.92
CA GLU A 204 3.52 -15.85 8.24
C GLU A 204 3.29 -15.97 6.73
N ASN A 205 2.02 -16.09 6.32
CA ASN A 205 1.60 -16.18 4.93
C ASN A 205 0.59 -15.07 4.64
N LEU A 206 0.95 -14.16 3.75
CA LEU A 206 0.13 -13.00 3.34
C LEU A 206 -1.01 -13.40 2.38
N LEU A 207 -0.86 -14.52 1.65
CA LEU A 207 -1.87 -15.02 0.72
C LEU A 207 -2.35 -16.42 1.11
N PRO A 208 -3.63 -16.76 0.83
CA PRO A 208 -4.13 -18.12 0.94
C PRO A 208 -3.38 -19.07 -0.02
N PRO A 209 -3.45 -20.40 0.20
CA PRO A 209 -2.84 -21.37 -0.70
C PRO A 209 -3.33 -21.18 -2.15
N PRO A 210 -2.46 -21.38 -3.15
CA PRO A 210 -2.79 -21.12 -4.55
C PRO A 210 -3.92 -22.03 -5.05
N ALA A 211 -4.85 -21.47 -5.82
CA ALA A 211 -6.03 -22.14 -6.35
C ALA A 211 -5.72 -23.49 -7.03
N PRO A 212 -6.69 -24.44 -7.13
CA PRO A 212 -6.49 -25.72 -7.81
C PRO A 212 -5.94 -25.57 -9.23
N GLU A 213 -5.10 -26.51 -9.66
CA GLU A 213 -4.30 -26.41 -10.90
C GLU A 213 -5.13 -26.07 -12.16
N GLN A 214 -6.40 -26.49 -12.21
CA GLN A 214 -7.33 -26.20 -13.31
C GLN A 214 -7.66 -24.71 -13.48
N TYR A 215 -7.63 -23.93 -12.40
CA TYR A 215 -7.97 -22.49 -12.40
C TYR A 215 -6.73 -21.61 -12.15
N ARG A 216 -5.61 -22.22 -11.77
CA ARG A 216 -4.34 -21.56 -11.44
C ARG A 216 -3.73 -20.87 -12.67
N ARG A 217 -3.15 -19.68 -12.45
CA ARG A 217 -2.34 -18.99 -13.45
C ARG A 217 -0.88 -19.48 -13.38
N PRO A 218 -0.16 -19.57 -14.51
CA PRO A 218 1.19 -20.15 -14.54
C PRO A 218 2.21 -19.37 -13.70
N LEU A 219 2.03 -18.05 -13.56
CA LEU A 219 2.93 -17.14 -12.86
C LEU A 219 2.14 -16.17 -11.96
N THR A 220 2.78 -15.66 -10.91
CA THR A 220 2.25 -14.59 -10.04
C THR A 220 2.97 -13.28 -10.36
N LEU A 221 2.21 -12.20 -10.58
CA LEU A 221 2.72 -10.87 -10.89
C LEU A 221 2.41 -9.92 -9.73
N VAL A 222 3.46 -9.51 -9.02
CA VAL A 222 3.39 -8.55 -7.92
C VAL A 222 3.64 -7.15 -8.47
N LEU A 223 2.69 -6.23 -8.26
CA LEU A 223 2.75 -4.87 -8.79
C LEU A 223 2.68 -3.85 -7.65
N THR A 224 3.61 -2.90 -7.63
CA THR A 224 3.44 -1.69 -6.81
C THR A 224 2.33 -0.81 -7.39
N LEU A 225 1.61 -0.07 -6.53
CA LEU A 225 0.47 0.76 -6.95
C LEU A 225 0.91 2.19 -7.28
N ASP A 226 1.49 2.86 -6.28
CA ASP A 226 1.94 4.25 -6.36
C ASP A 226 3.18 4.39 -7.24
N ASP A 227 3.22 5.45 -8.05
CA ASP A 227 4.25 5.79 -9.05
C ASP A 227 4.52 4.70 -10.13
N LEU A 228 3.80 3.58 -10.15
CA LEU A 228 3.79 2.61 -11.27
C LEU A 228 2.49 2.67 -12.06
N LEU A 229 1.35 2.53 -11.36
CA LEU A 229 0.02 2.37 -11.94
C LEU A 229 -0.79 3.68 -11.81
N ILE A 230 -0.70 4.31 -10.65
CA ILE A 230 -1.30 5.61 -10.35
C ILE A 230 -0.24 6.57 -9.82
N HIS A 231 -0.50 7.87 -9.91
CA HIS A 231 0.31 8.92 -9.31
C HIS A 231 -0.62 9.86 -8.56
N SER A 232 -0.29 10.21 -7.31
CA SER A 232 -1.17 10.99 -6.42
C SER A 232 -0.49 12.28 -5.99
N ASP A 233 -0.93 13.39 -6.57
CA ASP A 233 -0.49 14.74 -6.21
C ASP A 233 -1.38 15.35 -5.14
N TRP A 234 -0.82 16.23 -4.30
CA TRP A 234 -1.58 17.07 -3.37
C TRP A 234 -1.46 18.55 -3.76
N ASP A 235 -2.61 19.23 -3.89
CA ASP A 235 -2.68 20.67 -4.11
C ASP A 235 -3.57 21.32 -3.04
N THR A 236 -3.08 22.40 -2.43
CA THR A 236 -3.82 23.32 -1.54
C THR A 236 -5.27 23.61 -1.96
N LYS A 237 -5.55 23.73 -3.27
CA LYS A 237 -6.88 24.12 -3.79
C LYS A 237 -7.83 22.94 -4.01
N HIS A 238 -7.30 21.73 -4.17
CA HIS A 238 -8.07 20.57 -4.62
C HIS A 238 -7.90 19.32 -3.74
N GLY A 239 -7.01 19.36 -2.75
CA GLY A 239 -6.60 18.21 -1.96
C GLY A 239 -5.82 17.19 -2.78
N TRP A 240 -5.93 15.92 -2.38
CA TRP A 240 -5.35 14.78 -3.08
C TRP A 240 -6.04 14.52 -4.43
N ARG A 241 -5.24 14.33 -5.48
CA ARG A 241 -5.69 14.04 -6.84
C ARG A 241 -4.86 12.89 -7.41
N THR A 242 -5.53 11.78 -7.72
CA THR A 242 -4.91 10.60 -8.31
C THR A 242 -5.10 10.59 -9.83
N ALA A 243 -3.99 10.57 -10.57
CA ALA A 243 -3.94 10.31 -12.00
C ALA A 243 -3.78 8.81 -12.26
N LYS A 244 -4.38 8.32 -13.36
CA LYS A 244 -4.26 6.93 -13.83
C LYS A 244 -3.27 6.87 -15.00
N ARG A 245 -2.29 5.97 -14.96
CA ARG A 245 -1.31 5.84 -16.04
C ARG A 245 -1.98 5.36 -17.33
N PRO A 246 -1.63 5.90 -18.51
CA PRO A 246 -2.23 5.45 -19.76
C PRO A 246 -1.99 3.96 -20.00
N GLY A 247 -3.02 3.27 -20.51
CA GLY A 247 -2.97 1.84 -20.75
C GLY A 247 -3.18 0.93 -19.53
N LEU A 248 -3.33 1.46 -18.30
CA LEU A 248 -3.52 0.64 -17.09
C LEU A 248 -4.65 -0.39 -17.21
N ASP A 249 -5.83 0.03 -17.66
CA ASP A 249 -7.01 -0.87 -17.72
C ASP A 249 -6.75 -2.07 -18.65
N TYR A 250 -6.09 -1.79 -19.77
CA TYR A 250 -5.67 -2.81 -20.73
C TYR A 250 -4.54 -3.67 -20.16
N PHE A 251 -3.57 -3.07 -19.45
CA PHE A 251 -2.46 -3.78 -18.81
C PHE A 251 -2.98 -4.82 -17.80
N LEU A 252 -3.83 -4.41 -16.86
CA LEU A 252 -4.39 -5.32 -15.86
C LEU A 252 -5.30 -6.39 -16.49
N GLY A 253 -6.26 -5.98 -17.32
CA GLY A 253 -7.23 -6.91 -17.89
C GLY A 253 -6.66 -7.84 -18.98
N TYR A 254 -5.60 -7.44 -19.68
CA TYR A 254 -4.88 -8.33 -20.59
C TYR A 254 -4.03 -9.34 -19.83
N LEU A 255 -3.30 -8.90 -18.79
CA LEU A 255 -2.36 -9.75 -18.06
C LEU A 255 -3.04 -10.68 -17.05
N SER A 256 -4.25 -10.39 -16.55
CA SER A 256 -5.00 -11.30 -15.65
C SER A 256 -5.40 -12.63 -16.29
N GLN A 257 -5.29 -12.73 -17.63
CA GLN A 257 -5.41 -13.98 -18.38
C GLN A 257 -4.21 -14.91 -18.18
N TYR A 258 -3.03 -14.34 -17.92
CA TYR A 258 -1.74 -15.03 -17.85
C TYR A 258 -1.14 -15.08 -16.44
N TYR A 259 -1.48 -14.12 -15.59
CA TYR A 259 -0.90 -13.94 -14.26
C TYR A 259 -1.97 -13.90 -13.16
N GLU A 260 -1.64 -14.46 -12.00
CA GLU A 260 -2.27 -14.09 -10.74
C GLU A 260 -1.73 -12.70 -10.35
N ILE A 261 -2.56 -11.65 -10.45
CA ILE A 261 -2.12 -10.28 -10.18
C ILE A 261 -2.30 -9.98 -8.70
N VAL A 262 -1.20 -9.66 -8.03
CA VAL A 262 -1.15 -9.22 -6.64
C VAL A 262 -0.72 -7.76 -6.63
N LEU A 263 -1.61 -6.85 -6.24
CA LEU A 263 -1.17 -5.48 -5.92
C LEU A 263 -0.49 -5.50 -4.55
N PHE A 264 0.71 -4.94 -4.44
CA PHE A 264 1.40 -4.76 -3.16
C PHE A 264 1.73 -3.28 -2.99
N CYS A 265 0.87 -2.56 -2.28
CA CYS A 265 0.96 -1.12 -2.09
C CYS A 265 1.96 -0.79 -0.98
N SER A 266 2.78 0.25 -1.18
CA SER A 266 3.67 0.78 -0.12
C SER A 266 2.93 1.68 0.87
N ASN A 267 1.73 2.14 0.51
CA ASN A 267 0.84 2.93 1.34
C ASN A 267 -0.10 2.04 2.19
N SER A 268 -0.59 2.59 3.30
CA SER A 268 -1.55 1.93 4.20
C SER A 268 -2.88 1.65 3.50
N GLN A 269 -3.54 0.56 3.89
CA GLN A 269 -4.85 0.14 3.39
C GLN A 269 -5.88 1.28 3.42
N MET A 270 -5.94 2.05 4.50
CA MET A 270 -6.92 3.13 4.71
C MET A 270 -6.95 4.17 3.56
N PHE A 271 -5.80 4.41 2.92
CA PHE A 271 -5.69 5.34 1.80
C PHE A 271 -5.86 4.66 0.44
N SER A 272 -5.27 3.48 0.28
CA SER A 272 -5.11 2.83 -1.04
C SER A 272 -6.31 1.95 -1.44
N GLU A 273 -7.06 1.39 -0.49
CA GLU A 273 -8.19 0.48 -0.76
C GLU A 273 -9.23 1.13 -1.69
N LYS A 274 -9.59 2.39 -1.43
CA LYS A 274 -10.52 3.17 -2.26
C LYS A 274 -9.99 3.48 -3.66
N ALA A 275 -8.67 3.42 -3.87
CA ALA A 275 -8.09 3.53 -5.21
C ALA A 275 -8.17 2.17 -5.93
N VAL A 276 -7.81 1.07 -5.25
CA VAL A 276 -7.88 -0.30 -5.79
C VAL A 276 -9.31 -0.64 -6.24
N SER A 277 -10.33 -0.43 -5.41
CA SER A 277 -11.74 -0.70 -5.79
C SER A 277 -12.26 0.19 -6.93
N LYS A 278 -11.57 1.28 -7.28
CA LYS A 278 -11.90 2.12 -8.45
C LYS A 278 -11.14 1.71 -9.72
N LEU A 279 -10.01 1.02 -9.58
CA LEU A 279 -9.26 0.47 -10.71
C LEU A 279 -9.87 -0.84 -11.20
N ASP A 280 -10.35 -1.67 -10.28
CA ASP A 280 -11.04 -2.93 -10.57
C ASP A 280 -12.39 -3.02 -9.84
N PRO A 281 -13.43 -2.31 -10.33
CA PRO A 281 -14.75 -2.24 -9.68
C PRO A 281 -15.59 -3.52 -9.83
N TYR A 282 -15.04 -4.57 -10.44
CA TYR A 282 -15.69 -5.88 -10.56
C TYR A 282 -14.83 -6.99 -9.94
N HIS A 283 -13.68 -6.65 -9.33
CA HIS A 283 -12.70 -7.59 -8.80
C HIS A 283 -12.32 -8.70 -9.80
N ALA A 284 -12.20 -8.34 -11.09
CA ALA A 284 -12.08 -9.25 -12.22
C ALA A 284 -10.63 -9.42 -12.74
N TYR A 285 -9.71 -8.56 -12.31
CA TYR A 285 -8.31 -8.55 -12.76
C TYR A 285 -7.33 -8.79 -11.61
N ILE A 286 -7.57 -8.17 -10.45
CA ILE A 286 -6.69 -8.21 -9.28
C ILE A 286 -7.13 -9.35 -8.37
N SER A 287 -6.26 -10.35 -8.18
CA SER A 287 -6.54 -11.51 -7.33
C SER A 287 -6.44 -11.17 -5.85
N TYR A 288 -5.42 -10.40 -5.46
CA TYR A 288 -5.19 -9.97 -4.08
C TYR A 288 -4.62 -8.55 -4.01
N ALA A 289 -4.99 -7.80 -2.98
CA ALA A 289 -4.42 -6.50 -2.67
C ALA A 289 -3.80 -6.51 -1.27
N LEU A 290 -2.48 -6.34 -1.24
CA LEU A 290 -1.66 -6.17 -0.05
C LEU A 290 -1.28 -4.69 0.09
N PHE A 291 -1.04 -4.28 1.33
CA PHE A 291 -0.77 -2.90 1.70
C PHE A 291 0.47 -2.83 2.62
N ARG A 292 0.83 -1.63 3.08
CA ARG A 292 1.98 -1.39 3.95
C ARG A 292 2.02 -2.31 5.18
N GLU A 293 0.86 -2.67 5.70
CA GLU A 293 0.64 -3.57 6.84
C GLU A 293 1.15 -5.01 6.60
N GLY A 294 1.33 -5.43 5.34
CA GLY A 294 1.97 -6.70 4.97
C GLY A 294 3.45 -6.61 4.65
N CYS A 295 4.06 -5.42 4.68
CA CYS A 295 5.49 -5.24 4.48
C CYS A 295 6.28 -5.55 5.76
N ARG A 296 7.55 -5.95 5.61
CA ARG A 296 8.53 -5.92 6.71
C ARG A 296 9.13 -4.52 6.83
N TYR A 297 9.40 -4.09 8.06
CA TYR A 297 10.17 -2.88 8.34
C TYR A 297 11.51 -3.27 8.97
N LYS A 298 12.61 -3.00 8.28
CA LYS A 298 13.96 -3.36 8.73
C LYS A 298 14.95 -2.26 8.37
N ASP A 299 15.84 -1.90 9.30
CA ASP A 299 16.92 -0.92 9.11
C ASP A 299 16.44 0.43 8.53
N GLY A 300 15.24 0.86 8.93
CA GLY A 300 14.59 2.10 8.45
C GLY A 300 13.86 1.97 7.11
N LYS A 301 13.91 0.80 6.46
CA LYS A 301 13.38 0.54 5.12
C LYS A 301 12.10 -0.27 5.16
N LEU A 302 11.20 0.02 4.22
CA LEU A 302 10.03 -0.80 3.94
C LEU A 302 10.43 -1.88 2.92
N ILE A 303 10.11 -3.14 3.18
CA ILE A 303 10.53 -4.28 2.38
C ILE A 303 9.32 -5.16 2.06
N LYS A 304 9.14 -5.51 0.78
CA LYS A 304 8.09 -6.40 0.28
C LYS A 304 8.66 -7.80 0.12
N ASP A 305 8.58 -8.58 1.18
CA ASP A 305 9.14 -9.93 1.20
C ASP A 305 8.27 -10.91 0.41
N LEU A 306 8.77 -11.35 -0.75
CA LEU A 306 8.06 -12.27 -1.63
C LEU A 306 7.94 -13.68 -1.04
N SER A 307 8.78 -14.06 -0.07
CA SER A 307 8.72 -15.39 0.56
C SER A 307 7.43 -15.60 1.36
N LEU A 308 6.83 -14.52 1.86
CA LEU A 308 5.59 -14.54 2.64
C LEU A 308 4.33 -14.64 1.76
N LEU A 309 4.46 -14.59 0.43
CA LEU A 309 3.31 -14.67 -0.48
C LEU A 309 2.74 -16.10 -0.63
N ASN A 310 3.36 -17.12 -0.03
CA ASN A 310 2.93 -18.52 -0.21
C ASN A 310 2.84 -18.91 -1.70
N ARG A 311 3.83 -18.47 -2.49
CA ARG A 311 3.97 -18.73 -3.93
C ARG A 311 5.40 -19.20 -4.23
N ASP A 312 5.55 -19.95 -5.32
CA ASP A 312 6.86 -20.37 -5.81
C ASP A 312 7.64 -19.15 -6.32
N LEU A 313 8.80 -18.86 -5.71
CA LEU A 313 9.69 -17.79 -6.16
C LEU A 313 10.24 -18.04 -7.59
N GLY A 314 10.31 -19.29 -8.06
CA GLY A 314 10.60 -19.58 -9.47
C GLY A 314 9.54 -19.06 -10.44
N LYS A 315 8.33 -18.78 -9.94
CA LYS A 315 7.15 -18.37 -10.73
C LYS A 315 6.60 -16.99 -10.38
N THR A 316 7.31 -16.25 -9.51
CA THR A 316 6.88 -14.93 -9.02
C THR A 316 7.74 -13.82 -9.63
N VAL A 317 7.11 -12.80 -10.19
CA VAL A 317 7.80 -11.60 -10.72
C VAL A 317 7.25 -10.37 -10.00
N MET A 318 8.12 -9.52 -9.48
CA MET A 318 7.72 -8.23 -8.90
C MET A 318 8.13 -7.07 -9.81
N ILE A 319 7.23 -6.09 -9.99
CA ILE A 319 7.53 -4.80 -10.62
C ILE A 319 7.36 -3.71 -9.56
N GLU A 320 8.45 -3.01 -9.28
CA GLU A 320 8.56 -2.06 -8.18
C GLU A 320 9.25 -0.77 -8.65
N VAL A 321 9.01 0.34 -7.95
CA VAL A 321 9.67 1.64 -8.23
C VAL A 321 10.71 2.02 -7.20
N ASP A 322 10.63 1.42 -6.00
CA ASP A 322 11.57 1.63 -4.90
C ASP A 322 12.50 0.40 -4.75
N PRO A 323 13.82 0.53 -4.99
CA PRO A 323 14.75 -0.58 -4.83
C PRO A 323 14.82 -1.10 -3.38
N ASP A 324 14.50 -0.29 -2.37
CA ASP A 324 14.50 -0.75 -0.97
C ASP A 324 13.35 -1.73 -0.69
N CYS A 325 12.19 -1.52 -1.33
CA CYS A 325 11.07 -2.47 -1.28
C CYS A 325 11.44 -3.84 -1.88
N ALA A 326 12.33 -3.87 -2.87
CA ALA A 326 12.77 -5.07 -3.58
C ALA A 326 14.02 -5.76 -2.96
N SER A 327 14.53 -5.25 -1.84
CA SER A 327 15.87 -5.58 -1.33
C SER A 327 16.11 -7.04 -0.93
N LEU A 328 15.07 -7.80 -0.55
CA LEU A 328 15.19 -9.21 -0.18
C LEU A 328 15.17 -10.19 -1.37
N GLN A 329 14.56 -9.83 -2.50
CA GLN A 329 14.48 -10.68 -3.69
C GLN A 329 14.75 -9.87 -5.00
N PRO A 330 15.95 -9.28 -5.16
CA PRO A 330 16.32 -8.49 -6.34
C PRO A 330 16.40 -9.31 -7.63
N GLU A 331 16.54 -10.64 -7.55
CA GLU A 331 16.53 -11.55 -8.69
C GLU A 331 15.13 -11.70 -9.31
N ASN A 332 14.08 -11.69 -8.49
CA ASN A 332 12.67 -11.72 -8.89
C ASN A 332 12.09 -10.35 -9.27
N SER A 333 12.81 -9.29 -8.96
CA SER A 333 12.30 -7.92 -9.03
C SER A 333 12.81 -7.17 -10.27
N ILE A 334 11.90 -6.40 -10.87
CA ILE A 334 12.15 -5.44 -11.94
C ILE A 334 11.92 -4.05 -11.34
N VAL A 335 13.00 -3.35 -11.00
CA VAL A 335 12.90 -1.96 -10.51
C VAL A 335 12.80 -1.04 -11.72
N VAL A 336 11.77 -0.19 -11.77
CA VAL A 336 11.48 0.72 -12.88
C VAL A 336 11.49 2.18 -12.42
N ALA A 337 11.58 3.12 -13.35
CA ALA A 337 11.51 4.54 -13.03
C ALA A 337 10.10 4.92 -12.51
N LYS A 338 10.07 5.77 -11.46
CA LYS A 338 8.85 6.39 -10.94
C LYS A 338 8.14 7.20 -12.03
N TRP A 339 6.84 7.00 -12.13
CA TRP A 339 5.96 7.75 -13.02
C TRP A 339 5.63 9.12 -12.43
N ASP A 340 5.74 10.18 -13.24
CA ASP A 340 5.58 11.59 -12.84
C ASP A 340 4.19 12.16 -13.17
N GLY A 341 3.20 11.29 -13.36
CA GLY A 341 1.84 11.66 -13.77
C GLY A 341 1.68 12.09 -15.24
N LYS A 342 2.75 12.23 -16.03
CA LYS A 342 2.65 12.62 -17.45
C LYS A 342 2.24 11.44 -18.33
N PRO A 343 1.45 11.64 -19.40
CA PRO A 343 1.02 10.53 -20.24
C PRO A 343 2.21 9.88 -20.97
N ASP A 344 2.40 8.58 -20.75
CA ASP A 344 3.41 7.74 -21.41
C ASP A 344 2.80 6.44 -21.98
N ASP A 345 3.63 5.59 -22.58
CA ASP A 345 3.23 4.30 -23.16
C ASP A 345 3.89 3.09 -22.46
N TYR A 346 4.60 3.32 -21.35
CA TYR A 346 5.48 2.34 -20.72
C TYR A 346 4.77 1.03 -20.34
N LEU A 347 3.57 1.11 -19.73
CA LEU A 347 2.79 -0.08 -19.36
C LEU A 347 2.45 -0.92 -20.61
N ILE A 348 2.09 -0.29 -21.72
CA ILE A 348 1.75 -0.99 -22.97
C ILE A 348 2.99 -1.66 -23.54
N ARG A 349 4.15 -0.98 -23.49
CA ARG A 349 5.43 -1.52 -23.97
C ARG A 349 6.00 -2.63 -23.08
N LEU A 350 5.56 -2.75 -21.83
CA LEU A 350 5.93 -3.82 -20.91
C LEU A 350 5.14 -5.12 -21.15
N ILE A 351 3.92 -5.04 -21.69
CA ILE A 351 3.07 -6.22 -21.97
C ILE A 351 3.80 -7.29 -22.80
N PRO A 352 4.47 -7.01 -23.94
CA PRO A 352 5.16 -8.01 -24.75
C PRO A 352 6.18 -8.86 -23.98
N PHE A 353 6.86 -8.27 -23.00
CA PHE A 353 7.84 -8.96 -22.18
C PHE A 353 7.16 -9.91 -21.18
N LEU A 354 6.10 -9.45 -20.51
CA LEU A 354 5.34 -10.26 -19.54
C LEU A 354 4.54 -11.37 -20.24
N GLU A 355 3.98 -11.08 -21.41
CA GLU A 355 3.32 -12.07 -22.28
C GLU A 355 4.31 -13.17 -22.70
N TYR A 356 5.54 -12.80 -23.09
CA TYR A 356 6.59 -13.77 -23.41
C TYR A 356 6.93 -14.67 -22.20
N LEU A 357 7.13 -14.10 -21.01
CA LEU A 357 7.43 -14.89 -19.81
C LEU A 357 6.36 -15.93 -19.47
N ALA A 358 5.07 -15.59 -19.61
CA ALA A 358 3.97 -16.49 -19.26
C ALA A 358 3.61 -17.52 -20.33
N THR A 359 4.00 -17.27 -21.60
CA THR A 359 3.65 -18.13 -22.74
C THR A 359 4.75 -19.12 -23.11
N GLN A 360 5.99 -18.87 -22.68
CA GLN A 360 7.07 -19.86 -22.78
C GLN A 360 6.98 -20.88 -21.62
N PRO A 361 7.45 -22.13 -21.81
CA PRO A 361 7.48 -23.15 -20.77
C PRO A 361 8.61 -22.89 -19.75
N VAL A 362 8.50 -21.78 -19.01
CA VAL A 362 9.48 -21.32 -18.03
C VAL A 362 9.31 -22.09 -16.71
N LYS A 363 10.36 -22.77 -16.26
CA LYS A 363 10.41 -23.39 -14.92
C LYS A 363 10.81 -22.39 -13.83
N ASP A 364 11.69 -21.46 -14.15
CA ASP A 364 12.20 -20.42 -13.26
C ASP A 364 12.37 -19.12 -14.05
N VAL A 365 11.74 -18.03 -13.60
CA VAL A 365 11.82 -16.71 -14.24
C VAL A 365 13.15 -16.00 -13.96
N ARG A 366 13.83 -16.32 -12.86
CA ARG A 366 15.02 -15.58 -12.36
C ARG A 366 16.21 -15.63 -13.33
N PRO A 367 16.55 -16.77 -13.99
CA PRO A 367 17.59 -16.79 -15.02
C PRO A 367 17.26 -15.90 -16.24
N ILE A 368 15.98 -15.77 -16.60
CA ILE A 368 15.54 -14.92 -17.71
C ILE A 368 15.68 -13.44 -17.30
N LEU A 369 15.21 -13.07 -16.10
CA LEU A 369 15.34 -11.72 -15.54
C LEU A 369 16.81 -11.29 -15.38
N ASN A 370 17.68 -12.21 -14.94
CA ASN A 370 19.11 -11.95 -14.77
C ASN A 370 19.90 -12.03 -16.10
N SER A 371 19.27 -12.43 -17.21
CA SER A 371 19.89 -12.37 -18.54
C SER A 371 19.94 -10.97 -19.13
N PHE A 372 19.21 -10.01 -18.56
CA PHE A 372 19.18 -8.62 -19.02
C PHE A 372 20.36 -7.84 -18.44
N THR A 373 20.95 -6.98 -19.26
CA THR A 373 22.14 -6.21 -18.87
C THR A 373 21.79 -5.16 -17.82
N ASN A 374 20.60 -4.58 -17.94
CA ASN A 374 20.07 -3.62 -16.98
C ASN A 374 18.55 -3.77 -16.83
N LYS A 375 18.09 -4.25 -15.67
CA LYS A 375 16.66 -4.45 -15.37
C LYS A 375 15.83 -3.16 -15.43
N PHE A 376 16.43 -1.99 -15.20
CA PHE A 376 15.73 -0.70 -15.31
C PHE A 376 15.25 -0.40 -16.73
N ASN A 377 15.96 -0.88 -17.76
CA ASN A 377 15.64 -0.66 -19.18
C ASN A 377 15.17 -1.95 -19.88
N ILE A 378 14.55 -2.87 -19.15
CA ILE A 378 14.14 -4.20 -19.65
C ILE A 378 13.26 -4.13 -20.89
N VAL A 379 12.40 -3.10 -20.98
CA VAL A 379 11.47 -2.87 -22.10
C VAL A 379 12.23 -2.57 -23.41
N ASP A 380 13.26 -1.72 -23.35
CA ASP A 380 14.07 -1.36 -24.52
C ASP A 380 14.94 -2.55 -24.96
N GLU A 381 15.59 -3.23 -24.01
CA GLU A 381 16.44 -4.39 -24.29
C GLU A 381 15.60 -5.56 -24.86
N PHE A 382 14.41 -5.82 -24.30
CA PHE A 382 13.49 -6.83 -24.84
C PHE A 382 13.00 -6.47 -26.25
N SER A 383 12.65 -5.21 -26.50
CA SER A 383 12.23 -4.74 -27.84
C SER A 383 13.33 -4.99 -28.89
N GLN A 384 14.60 -4.79 -28.53
CA GLN A 384 15.75 -5.10 -29.40
C GLN A 384 15.95 -6.60 -29.61
N ARG A 385 15.73 -7.43 -28.58
CA ARG A 385 15.77 -8.91 -28.67
C ARG A 385 14.64 -9.43 -29.57
N GLU A 386 13.40 -8.96 -29.39
CA GLU A 386 12.24 -9.29 -30.23
C GLU A 386 12.46 -8.88 -31.69
N ALA A 387 13.05 -7.70 -31.94
CA ALA A 387 13.39 -7.24 -33.29
C ALA A 387 14.43 -8.15 -33.99
N LYS A 388 15.47 -8.60 -33.27
CA LYS A 388 16.45 -9.57 -33.78
C LYS A 388 15.81 -10.92 -34.09
N LEU A 389 14.93 -11.41 -33.21
CA LEU A 389 14.17 -12.64 -33.41
C LEU A 389 13.26 -12.54 -34.65
N ARG A 390 12.54 -11.43 -34.83
CA ARG A 390 11.74 -11.15 -36.04
C ARG A 390 12.59 -11.11 -37.31
N GLN A 391 13.82 -10.59 -37.25
CA GLN A 391 14.73 -10.59 -38.40
C GLN A 391 15.23 -12.00 -38.75
N GLN A 392 15.49 -12.85 -37.76
CA GLN A 392 15.85 -14.26 -37.97
C GLN A 392 14.67 -15.04 -38.58
N TRP A 393 13.49 -14.95 -37.96
CA TRP A 393 12.26 -15.59 -38.47
C TRP A 393 11.98 -15.26 -39.94
N LYS A 394 12.10 -13.98 -40.34
CA LYS A 394 11.92 -13.54 -41.73
C LYS A 394 12.98 -14.07 -42.71
N LYS A 395 14.18 -14.43 -42.24
CA LYS A 395 15.21 -15.09 -43.06
C LYS A 395 14.92 -16.58 -43.23
N ASP A 396 14.45 -17.23 -42.17
CA ASP A 396 14.15 -18.68 -42.17
C ASP A 396 12.84 -18.99 -42.90
N HIS A 397 11.89 -18.05 -42.87
CA HIS A 397 10.59 -18.09 -43.53
C HIS A 397 10.47 -16.98 -44.61
N PRO A 398 11.25 -17.05 -45.71
CA PRO A 398 11.11 -16.11 -46.81
C PRO A 398 9.73 -16.25 -47.46
N GLN A 399 9.09 -15.12 -47.75
CA GLN A 399 7.70 -15.08 -48.24
C GLN A 399 7.52 -15.73 -49.62
N ASP A 400 8.53 -15.68 -50.48
CA ASP A 400 8.49 -16.21 -51.85
C ASP A 400 8.92 -17.68 -51.97
N LYS A 401 8.42 -18.57 -51.09
CA LYS A 401 8.38 -20.00 -51.40
C LYS A 401 7.25 -20.23 -52.42
N PRO A 402 7.53 -20.69 -53.65
CA PRO A 402 6.54 -20.79 -54.72
C PRO A 402 5.59 -21.98 -54.50
N ASN A 403 4.57 -21.77 -53.67
CA ASN A 403 3.48 -22.72 -53.48
C ASN A 403 2.35 -22.46 -54.49
N ALA A 404 1.81 -23.52 -55.09
CA ALA A 404 0.70 -23.41 -56.05
C ALA A 404 -0.53 -22.66 -55.47
N ALA A 405 -0.79 -22.80 -54.17
CA ALA A 405 -1.83 -22.05 -53.47
C ALA A 405 -1.55 -20.53 -53.44
N ASN A 406 -0.30 -20.09 -53.24
CA ASN A 406 0.07 -18.68 -53.26
C ASN A 406 -0.02 -18.10 -54.68
N PHE A 407 0.29 -18.89 -55.70
CA PHE A 407 0.10 -18.51 -57.11
C PHE A 407 -1.39 -18.36 -57.44
N LEU A 408 -2.23 -19.34 -57.05
CA LEU A 408 -3.68 -19.31 -57.26
C LEU A 408 -4.32 -18.12 -56.54
N ALA A 409 -3.93 -17.84 -55.29
CA ALA A 409 -4.41 -16.70 -54.53
C ALA A 409 -4.04 -15.36 -55.20
N LYS A 410 -2.78 -15.19 -55.63
CA LYS A 410 -2.35 -14.01 -56.42
C LYS A 410 -3.15 -13.88 -57.73
N MET A 411 -3.43 -14.99 -58.42
CA MET A 411 -4.19 -15.00 -59.67
C MET A 411 -5.69 -14.68 -59.48
N LEU A 412 -6.26 -15.05 -58.33
CA LEU A 412 -7.65 -14.74 -57.94
C LEU A 412 -7.80 -13.37 -57.24
N GLY A 413 -6.72 -12.58 -57.13
CA GLY A 413 -6.74 -11.29 -56.44
C GLY A 413 -6.95 -11.39 -54.92
N MET A 414 -6.82 -12.59 -54.34
CA MET A 414 -6.96 -12.80 -52.90
C MET A 414 -5.66 -12.42 -52.18
N PRO A 415 -5.72 -11.76 -51.01
CA PRO A 415 -4.52 -11.43 -50.24
C PRO A 415 -3.83 -12.71 -49.78
N VAL A 416 -2.57 -12.90 -50.17
CA VAL A 416 -1.73 -13.98 -49.65
C VAL A 416 -1.44 -13.67 -48.18
N SER A 417 -1.86 -14.55 -47.26
CA SER A 417 -1.57 -14.39 -45.84
C SER A 417 -0.07 -14.53 -45.61
N GLU A 418 0.55 -13.52 -45.00
CA GLU A 418 1.95 -13.62 -44.55
C GLU A 418 2.09 -14.69 -43.44
N PRO A 419 3.23 -15.41 -43.36
CA PRO A 419 3.52 -16.32 -42.26
C PRO A 419 3.79 -15.52 -40.96
N LYS A 420 2.76 -15.37 -40.14
CA LYS A 420 2.83 -14.70 -38.82
C LYS A 420 3.83 -15.41 -37.90
N MET A 421 4.49 -14.67 -37.02
CA MET A 421 5.30 -15.29 -35.98
C MET A 421 4.41 -15.99 -34.94
N PRO A 422 4.89 -17.06 -34.27
CA PRO A 422 4.15 -17.69 -33.18
C PRO A 422 3.74 -16.71 -32.07
N LEU A 423 4.62 -15.75 -31.71
CA LEU A 423 4.32 -14.70 -30.74
C LEU A 423 3.19 -13.77 -31.21
N ASP A 424 3.12 -13.44 -32.49
CA ASP A 424 2.08 -12.56 -33.02
C ASP A 424 0.71 -13.29 -33.02
N ILE A 425 0.69 -14.61 -33.25
CA ILE A 425 -0.52 -15.45 -33.16
C ILE A 425 -1.02 -15.54 -31.71
N ILE A 426 -0.11 -15.75 -30.75
CA ILE A 426 -0.42 -15.77 -29.31
C ILE A 426 -1.00 -14.42 -28.87
N ARG A 427 -0.40 -13.31 -29.32
CA ARG A 427 -0.88 -11.95 -29.04
C ARG A 427 -2.28 -11.70 -29.59
N GLU A 428 -2.53 -12.06 -30.85
CA GLU A 428 -3.87 -11.96 -31.47
C GLU A 428 -4.92 -12.77 -30.70
N HIS A 429 -4.58 -14.00 -30.29
CA HIS A 429 -5.48 -14.83 -29.48
C HIS A 429 -5.79 -14.19 -28.12
N GLY A 430 -4.77 -13.73 -27.39
CA GLY A 430 -4.95 -13.04 -26.11
C GLY A 430 -5.73 -11.73 -26.22
N GLN A 431 -5.62 -11.02 -27.35
CA GLN A 431 -6.40 -9.81 -27.63
C GLN A 431 -7.87 -10.13 -27.90
N LEU A 432 -8.16 -11.21 -28.62
CA LEU A 432 -9.53 -11.70 -28.82
C LEU A 432 -10.15 -12.18 -27.51
N GLN A 433 -9.40 -12.92 -26.69
CA GLN A 433 -9.85 -13.39 -25.38
C GLN A 433 -10.11 -12.20 -24.43
N TYR A 434 -9.24 -11.17 -24.42
CA TYR A 434 -9.48 -9.91 -23.70
C TYR A 434 -10.78 -9.22 -24.17
N GLN A 435 -11.00 -9.09 -25.48
CA GLN A 435 -12.22 -8.48 -26.02
C GLN A 435 -13.49 -9.28 -25.65
N HIS A 436 -13.40 -10.60 -25.65
CA HIS A 436 -14.49 -11.47 -25.22
C HIS A 436 -14.79 -11.30 -23.72
N PHE A 437 -13.74 -11.26 -22.89
CA PHE A 437 -13.86 -11.02 -21.45
C PHE A 437 -14.47 -9.65 -21.15
N GLN A 438 -14.04 -8.59 -21.83
CA GLN A 438 -14.63 -7.25 -21.67
C GLN A 438 -16.11 -7.19 -22.03
N LYS A 439 -16.56 -7.90 -23.08
CA LYS A 439 -18.00 -8.02 -23.41
C LYS A 439 -18.75 -8.76 -22.30
N TYR A 440 -18.21 -9.88 -21.84
CA TYR A 440 -18.79 -10.66 -20.75
C TYR A 440 -18.94 -9.87 -19.45
N LEU A 441 -17.94 -9.05 -19.09
CA LEU A 441 -18.04 -8.09 -17.98
C LEU A 441 -19.15 -7.06 -18.20
N GLN A 442 -19.22 -6.44 -19.39
CA GLN A 442 -20.24 -5.43 -19.69
C GLN A 442 -21.67 -6.01 -19.64
N GLU A 443 -21.86 -7.24 -20.11
CA GLU A 443 -23.16 -7.94 -20.10
C GLU A 443 -23.58 -8.39 -18.68
N ASN A 444 -22.63 -8.69 -17.78
CA ASN A 444 -22.91 -9.21 -16.44
C ASN A 444 -22.58 -8.23 -15.31
N ALA A 445 -22.19 -6.99 -15.61
CA ALA A 445 -21.73 -5.96 -14.66
C ALA A 445 -22.65 -5.77 -13.45
N ALA A 446 -23.98 -5.80 -13.66
CA ALA A 446 -24.95 -5.66 -12.59
C ALA A 446 -24.91 -6.83 -11.58
N LYS A 447 -24.72 -8.07 -12.07
CA LYS A 447 -24.62 -9.26 -11.21
C LYS A 447 -23.38 -9.22 -10.33
N PHE A 448 -22.23 -8.88 -10.91
CA PHE A 448 -20.98 -8.76 -10.16
C PHE A 448 -21.07 -7.71 -9.04
N LEU A 449 -21.68 -6.55 -9.31
CA LEU A 449 -21.89 -5.51 -8.30
C LEU A 449 -22.87 -5.95 -7.20
N GLU A 450 -23.93 -6.70 -7.53
CA GLU A 450 -24.83 -7.28 -6.53
C GLU A 450 -24.17 -8.38 -5.69
N GLU A 451 -23.36 -9.24 -6.30
CA GLU A 451 -22.60 -10.29 -5.62
C GLU A 451 -21.56 -9.70 -4.67
N GLU A 452 -20.83 -8.67 -5.11
CA GLU A 452 -19.88 -7.92 -4.29
C GLU A 452 -20.57 -7.23 -3.10
N GLN A 453 -21.74 -6.62 -3.32
CA GLN A 453 -22.53 -6.03 -2.24
C GLN A 453 -23.00 -7.09 -1.24
N LYS A 454 -23.51 -8.24 -1.71
CA LYS A 454 -23.89 -9.37 -0.85
C LYS A 454 -22.71 -9.90 -0.04
N LEU A 455 -21.54 -10.04 -0.65
CA LEU A 455 -20.30 -10.44 0.04
C LEU A 455 -19.87 -9.41 1.09
N LYS A 456 -19.85 -8.12 0.76
CA LYS A 456 -19.53 -7.05 1.72
C LYS A 456 -20.52 -7.00 2.88
N ASP A 457 -21.78 -7.26 2.62
CA ASP A 457 -22.82 -7.42 3.63
C ASP A 457 -22.63 -8.66 4.50
N GLU A 458 -22.29 -9.81 3.92
CA GLU A 458 -22.01 -11.07 4.63
C GLU A 458 -20.77 -10.92 5.53
N PHE A 459 -19.65 -10.42 4.99
CA PHE A 459 -18.42 -10.16 5.75
C PHE A 459 -18.59 -9.03 6.78
N GLY A 460 -19.32 -7.96 6.46
CA GLY A 460 -19.63 -6.88 7.40
C GLY A 460 -20.55 -7.32 8.56
N LYS A 461 -21.34 -8.39 8.37
CA LYS A 461 -22.17 -9.03 9.42
C LYS A 461 -21.40 -10.10 10.21
N MET A 462 -20.23 -10.54 9.76
CA MET A 462 -19.32 -11.38 10.57
C MET A 462 -18.66 -10.55 11.67
N THR A 463 -19.38 -10.38 12.78
CA THR A 463 -18.84 -9.72 13.97
C THR A 463 -17.62 -10.46 14.53
N LEU A 464 -16.69 -9.72 15.14
CA LEU A 464 -15.46 -10.25 15.74
C LEU A 464 -15.70 -11.45 16.67
N ASN A 465 -16.82 -11.44 17.41
CA ASN A 465 -17.22 -12.55 18.26
C ASN A 465 -17.38 -13.86 17.48
N LYS A 466 -18.04 -13.83 16.31
CA LYS A 466 -18.29 -15.02 15.50
C LYS A 466 -16.99 -15.61 14.95
N LEU A 467 -16.08 -14.74 14.50
CA LEU A 467 -14.73 -15.11 14.03
C LEU A 467 -13.86 -15.70 15.15
N ILE A 468 -14.04 -15.25 16.40
CA ILE A 468 -13.34 -15.77 17.58
C ILE A 468 -13.98 -17.08 18.10
N THR A 469 -15.30 -17.26 18.01
CA THR A 469 -15.99 -18.45 18.54
C THR A 469 -16.08 -19.62 17.56
N GLU A 470 -16.16 -19.35 16.26
CA GLU A 470 -16.36 -20.39 15.22
C GLU A 470 -15.11 -20.63 14.37
N GLY A 471 -14.14 -19.72 14.40
CA GLY A 471 -12.94 -19.76 13.55
C GLY A 471 -13.22 -19.34 12.10
N GLY A 472 -12.18 -19.34 11.28
CA GLY A 472 -12.33 -19.14 9.83
C GLY A 472 -13.06 -20.31 9.17
N PRO A 473 -13.90 -20.08 8.14
CA PRO A 473 -14.71 -21.14 7.55
C PRO A 473 -13.85 -22.28 6.98
N ASN A 474 -14.19 -23.51 7.34
CA ASN A 474 -13.46 -24.72 6.99
C ASN A 474 -13.52 -24.95 5.46
N PRO A 475 -12.42 -25.28 4.74
CA PRO A 475 -12.45 -25.45 3.28
C PRO A 475 -13.51 -26.43 2.76
N GLU A 476 -13.86 -27.47 3.52
CA GLU A 476 -14.94 -28.39 3.16
C GLU A 476 -16.34 -27.77 3.24
N GLU A 477 -16.56 -26.82 4.15
CA GLU A 477 -17.83 -26.10 4.27
C GLU A 477 -17.97 -25.06 3.15
N ILE A 478 -16.88 -24.36 2.82
CA ILE A 478 -16.82 -23.48 1.64
C ILE A 478 -17.15 -24.30 0.38
N ALA A 479 -16.55 -25.47 0.20
CA ALA A 479 -16.84 -26.36 -0.92
C ALA A 479 -18.30 -26.84 -0.95
N LYS A 480 -18.88 -27.21 0.20
CA LYS A 480 -20.30 -27.59 0.31
C LYS A 480 -21.24 -26.43 -0.03
N VAL A 481 -20.97 -25.22 0.47
CA VAL A 481 -21.75 -24.01 0.17
C VAL A 481 -21.65 -23.64 -1.31
N GLN A 482 -20.46 -23.75 -1.93
CA GLN A 482 -20.27 -23.56 -3.37
C GLN A 482 -21.04 -24.61 -4.19
N GLN A 483 -21.01 -25.89 -3.80
CA GLN A 483 -21.78 -26.95 -4.45
C GLN A 483 -23.29 -26.74 -4.31
N GLN A 484 -23.77 -26.27 -3.15
CA GLN A 484 -25.17 -25.94 -2.93
C GLN A 484 -25.61 -24.72 -3.76
N ARG A 485 -24.84 -23.63 -3.79
CA ARG A 485 -25.11 -22.46 -4.66
C ARG A 485 -25.13 -22.87 -6.14
N ALA A 486 -24.18 -23.69 -6.60
CA ALA A 486 -24.15 -24.20 -7.97
C ALA A 486 -25.35 -25.12 -8.30
N ALA A 487 -25.83 -25.91 -7.34
CA ALA A 487 -27.03 -26.73 -7.49
C ALA A 487 -28.31 -25.88 -7.57
N GLU A 488 -28.46 -24.87 -6.70
CA GLU A 488 -29.57 -23.92 -6.77
C GLU A 488 -29.58 -23.12 -8.08
N GLU A 489 -28.42 -22.69 -8.57
CA GLU A 489 -28.32 -21.98 -9.85
C GLU A 489 -28.67 -22.89 -11.04
N ALA A 490 -28.20 -24.14 -11.03
CA ALA A 490 -28.60 -25.13 -12.03
C ALA A 490 -30.11 -25.44 -11.97
N GLU A 491 -30.73 -25.41 -10.78
CA GLU A 491 -32.17 -25.55 -10.64
C GLU A 491 -32.93 -24.32 -11.12
N LYS A 492 -32.50 -23.10 -10.75
CA LYS A 492 -33.07 -21.84 -11.26
C LYS A 492 -32.95 -21.74 -12.79
N GLN A 493 -31.83 -22.17 -13.38
CA GLN A 493 -31.67 -22.24 -14.83
C GLN A 493 -32.62 -23.26 -15.48
N LYS A 494 -32.84 -24.43 -14.86
CA LYS A 494 -33.85 -25.40 -15.33
C LYS A 494 -35.27 -24.86 -15.22
N GLN A 495 -35.62 -24.19 -14.12
CA GLN A 495 -36.93 -23.56 -13.93
C GLN A 495 -37.16 -22.41 -14.93
N ALA A 496 -36.15 -21.57 -15.18
CA ALA A 496 -36.21 -20.52 -16.20
C ALA A 496 -36.34 -21.09 -17.63
N ALA A 497 -35.61 -22.17 -17.95
CA ALA A 497 -35.73 -22.86 -19.23
C ALA A 497 -37.07 -23.60 -19.41
N ALA A 498 -37.69 -24.05 -18.32
CA ALA A 498 -39.03 -24.63 -18.32
C ALA A 498 -40.14 -23.56 -18.45
N ALA A 499 -39.93 -22.36 -17.92
CA ALA A 499 -40.85 -21.22 -18.07
C ALA A 499 -40.73 -20.50 -19.43
N ALA A 500 -39.71 -20.82 -20.23
CA ALA A 500 -39.49 -20.31 -21.58
C ALA A 500 -39.96 -21.28 -22.69
N LYS A 501 -40.68 -22.35 -22.31
CA LYS A 501 -41.35 -23.32 -23.19
C LYS A 501 -42.85 -23.26 -23.00
#